data_AF-A0A1C3NSU8-F1
#
_entry.id   AF-A0A1C3NSU8-F1
#
_cell.length_a   1.000
_cell.length_b   1.000
_cell.length_c   1.000
_cell.angle_alpha   90.00
_cell.angle_beta   90.00
_cell.angle_gamma   90.00
#
_symmetry.space_group_name_H-M   'P 1'
#
loop_
_entity.id
_entity.type
_entity.pdbx_description
1 polymer ?
#
loop_
_entity_poly.entity_id
_entity_poly.type
_entity_poly.pdbx_seq_one_letter_code
_entity_poly.pdbx_strand_id
1 'polypeptide(L)'
;MLQAAALLFFAFAGYARIATLGEEVRDPARTIPKAIPTALGITIAVYVLVGLSALLAVGPDRLADAVDPLAVATGAGSLRGLTPAVRVGGALASLGVLLSLLAGVGRTALAMARERDLPGWLAVVHPRYAVPHRAELLLGGIVVAVVIVSDVRGAIGFSSFAILIYYTIANASAFTLDGPQRRWLRPLSLLGGIGCLVLALTLPVVSILTCLAILAVGITIRTVHRS
;
A
#
# COMPACT_ATOMS: atom_id res chain seq x y z
N MET A 1 -17.87 -1.10 11.37
CA MET A 1 -16.79 -2.10 11.59
C MET A 1 -16.14 -2.55 10.28
N LEU A 2 -16.90 -3.01 9.29
CA LEU A 2 -16.34 -3.55 8.04
C LEU A 2 -15.53 -2.52 7.24
N GLN A 3 -16.02 -1.28 7.13
CA GLN A 3 -15.29 -0.17 6.51
C GLN A 3 -13.97 0.15 7.25
N ALA A 4 -13.96 0.10 8.59
CA ALA A 4 -12.74 0.30 9.36
C ALA A 4 -11.71 -0.81 9.10
N ALA A 5 -12.16 -2.07 8.98
CA ALA A 5 -11.30 -3.18 8.57
C ALA A 5 -10.76 -3.00 7.15
N ALA A 6 -11.58 -2.51 6.21
CA ALA A 6 -11.15 -2.22 4.85
C ALA A 6 -10.11 -1.08 4.79
N LEU A 7 -10.27 -0.04 5.60
CA LEU A 7 -9.28 1.03 5.75
C LEU A 7 -8.00 0.53 6.43
N LEU A 8 -8.12 -0.30 7.46
CA LEU A 8 -6.97 -0.89 8.16
C LEU A 8 -6.15 -1.82 7.26
N PHE A 9 -6.78 -2.43 6.25
CA PHE A 9 -6.11 -3.28 5.28
C PHE A 9 -4.93 -2.58 4.57
N PHE A 10 -5.03 -1.26 4.34
CA PHE A 10 -3.92 -0.46 3.80
C PHE A 10 -2.65 -0.59 4.63
N ALA A 11 -2.77 -0.64 5.96
CA ALA A 11 -1.62 -0.74 6.87
C ALA A 11 -0.87 -2.08 6.76
N PHE A 12 -1.42 -3.06 6.04
CA PHE A 12 -0.79 -4.36 5.78
C PHE A 12 -0.29 -4.51 4.33
N ALA A 13 -0.54 -3.57 3.43
CA ALA A 13 -0.21 -3.68 2.01
C ALA A 13 1.26 -4.03 1.70
N GLY A 14 2.18 -3.69 2.61
CA GLY A 14 3.61 -3.92 2.46
C GLY A 14 4.02 -5.39 2.32
N TYR A 15 3.21 -6.36 2.78
CA TYR A 15 3.60 -7.78 2.72
C TYR A 15 3.75 -8.29 1.28
N ALA A 16 3.06 -7.71 0.30
CA ALA A 16 3.21 -8.09 -1.11
C ALA A 16 4.65 -7.96 -1.59
N ARG A 17 5.40 -6.98 -1.07
CA ARG A 17 6.79 -6.77 -1.48
C ARG A 17 7.70 -7.91 -1.07
N ILE A 18 7.40 -8.58 0.06
CA ILE A 18 8.12 -9.79 0.49
C ILE A 18 7.95 -10.91 -0.55
N ALA A 19 6.76 -10.99 -1.17
CA ALA A 19 6.48 -12.00 -2.18
C ALA A 19 7.13 -11.69 -3.54
N THR A 20 7.25 -10.41 -3.91
CA THR A 20 7.86 -9.99 -5.19
C THR A 20 9.38 -10.02 -5.17
N LEU A 21 10.01 -9.91 -4.01
CA LEU A 21 11.47 -9.94 -3.86
C LEU A 21 12.05 -11.37 -3.80
N GLY A 22 11.34 -12.35 -4.34
CA GLY A 22 11.73 -13.76 -4.24
C GLY A 22 13.05 -14.10 -4.93
N GLU A 23 13.45 -13.31 -5.93
CA GLU A 23 14.73 -13.49 -6.64
C GLU A 23 15.95 -13.09 -5.79
N GLU A 24 15.76 -12.22 -4.79
CA GLU A 24 16.83 -11.76 -3.88
C GLU A 24 16.94 -12.63 -2.62
N VAL A 25 15.99 -13.56 -2.41
CA VAL A 25 15.89 -14.40 -1.21
C VAL A 25 16.51 -15.77 -1.44
N ARG A 26 17.35 -16.22 -0.50
CA ARG A 26 17.89 -17.58 -0.51
C ARG A 26 16.77 -18.60 -0.22
N ASP A 27 16.56 -19.53 -1.15
CA ASP A 27 15.50 -20.55 -1.12
C ASP A 27 14.08 -19.96 -0.95
N PRO A 28 13.57 -19.24 -1.96
CA PRO A 28 12.30 -18.52 -1.86
C PRO A 28 11.10 -19.46 -1.67
N ALA A 29 11.21 -20.72 -2.13
CA ALA A 29 10.17 -21.73 -1.99
C ALA A 29 9.87 -22.08 -0.52
N ARG A 30 10.88 -22.01 0.35
CA ARG A 30 10.74 -22.31 1.78
C ARG A 30 10.70 -21.06 2.66
N THR A 31 11.44 -20.03 2.29
CA THR A 31 11.59 -18.81 3.10
C THR A 31 10.34 -17.92 3.02
N ILE A 32 9.81 -17.66 1.83
CA ILE A 32 8.66 -16.75 1.65
C ILE A 32 7.40 -17.24 2.38
N PRO A 33 7.00 -18.53 2.29
CA PRO A 33 5.80 -19.01 2.98
C PRO A 33 5.87 -18.92 4.51
N LYS A 34 7.08 -18.90 5.09
CA LYS A 34 7.29 -18.71 6.53
C LYS A 34 7.40 -17.23 6.90
N ALA A 35 8.10 -16.44 6.08
CA ALA A 35 8.34 -15.03 6.35
C ALA A 35 7.05 -14.20 6.35
N ILE A 36 6.13 -14.44 5.41
CA ILE A 36 4.87 -13.69 5.30
C ILE A 36 4.01 -13.80 6.58
N PRO A 37 3.62 -14.99 7.07
CA PRO A 37 2.79 -15.09 8.27
C PRO A 37 3.52 -14.60 9.51
N THR A 38 4.84 -14.80 9.63
CA THR A 38 5.60 -14.28 10.77
C THR A 38 5.63 -12.75 10.78
N ALA A 39 5.91 -12.11 9.63
CA ALA A 39 5.91 -10.65 9.51
C ALA A 39 4.52 -10.07 9.78
N LEU A 40 3.46 -10.68 9.25
CA LEU A 40 2.09 -10.27 9.52
C LEU A 40 1.73 -10.42 10.99
N GLY A 41 2.07 -11.55 11.62
CA GLY A 41 1.80 -11.79 13.04
C GLY A 41 2.48 -10.77 13.95
N ILE A 42 3.76 -10.46 13.69
CA ILE A 42 4.49 -9.41 14.43
C ILE A 42 3.82 -8.05 14.22
N THR A 43 3.47 -7.70 12.99
CA THR A 43 2.84 -6.42 12.66
C THR A 43 1.49 -6.27 13.36
N ILE A 44 0.66 -7.31 13.34
CA ILE A 44 -0.63 -7.34 14.04
C ILE A 44 -0.42 -7.14 15.54
N ALA A 45 0.51 -7.87 16.16
CA ALA A 45 0.80 -7.73 17.58
C ALA A 45 1.22 -6.29 17.93
N VAL A 46 2.11 -5.69 17.14
CA VAL A 46 2.52 -4.30 17.34
C VAL A 46 1.35 -3.33 17.18
N TYR A 47 0.54 -3.46 16.14
CA TYR A 47 -0.62 -2.59 15.93
C TYR A 47 -1.65 -2.70 17.04
N VAL A 48 -1.94 -3.91 17.52
CA VAL A 48 -2.85 -4.14 18.66
C VAL A 48 -2.29 -3.51 19.93
N LEU A 49 -1.02 -3.74 20.24
CA LEU A 49 -0.37 -3.17 21.43
C LEU A 49 -0.38 -1.64 21.41
N VAL A 50 0.01 -1.04 20.28
CA VAL A 50 0.04 0.42 20.12
C VAL A 50 -1.38 1.00 20.15
N GLY A 51 -2.33 0.39 19.43
CA GLY A 51 -3.72 0.83 19.38
C GLY A 51 -4.41 0.78 20.73
N LEU A 52 -4.26 -0.33 21.47
CA LEU A 52 -4.80 -0.47 22.83
C LEU A 52 -4.14 0.53 23.79
N SER A 53 -2.81 0.69 23.72
CA SER A 53 -2.10 1.65 24.57
C SER A 53 -2.57 3.08 24.32
N ALA A 54 -2.77 3.46 23.07
CA ALA A 54 -3.29 4.77 22.70
C ALA A 54 -4.73 4.96 23.19
N LEU A 55 -5.60 3.98 22.98
CA LEU A 55 -7.00 4.02 23.43
C LEU A 55 -7.11 4.16 24.94
N LEU A 56 -6.29 3.43 25.70
CA LEU A 56 -6.24 3.50 27.16
C LEU A 56 -5.68 4.84 27.66
N ALA A 57 -4.76 5.47 26.91
CA ALA A 57 -4.14 6.72 27.32
C ALA A 57 -5.04 7.95 27.13
N VAL A 58 -5.86 7.99 26.07
CA VAL A 58 -6.59 9.22 25.70
C VAL A 58 -8.07 9.02 25.37
N GLY A 59 -8.52 7.79 25.18
CA GLY A 59 -9.88 7.47 24.74
C GLY A 59 -10.10 7.62 23.23
N PRO A 60 -11.19 7.02 22.70
CA PRO A 60 -11.47 6.97 21.26
C PRO A 60 -11.79 8.35 20.66
N ASP A 61 -12.51 9.22 21.38
CA ASP A 61 -12.97 10.51 20.84
C ASP A 61 -11.77 11.43 20.55
N ARG A 62 -10.84 11.56 21.51
CA ARG A 62 -9.62 12.35 21.30
C ARG A 62 -8.70 11.77 20.23
N LEU A 63 -8.69 10.45 20.04
CA LEU A 63 -7.92 9.82 18.96
C LEU A 63 -8.55 10.05 17.59
N ALA A 64 -9.88 10.08 17.51
CA ALA A 64 -10.60 10.29 16.26
C ALA A 64 -10.38 11.70 15.68
N ASP A 65 -10.25 12.70 16.55
CA ASP A 65 -10.02 14.11 16.19
C ASP A 65 -8.54 14.49 16.05
N ALA A 66 -7.63 13.64 16.53
CA ALA A 66 -6.19 13.93 16.50
C ALA A 66 -5.59 13.75 15.10
N VAL A 67 -4.85 14.78 14.64
CA VAL A 67 -4.02 14.71 13.42
C VAL A 67 -2.76 13.86 13.65
N ASP A 68 -2.21 13.88 14.88
CA ASP A 68 -1.06 13.09 15.31
C ASP A 68 -1.39 12.16 16.51
N PRO A 69 -2.23 11.11 16.32
CA PRO A 69 -2.78 10.30 17.41
C PRO A 69 -1.75 9.73 18.39
N LEU A 70 -0.58 9.30 17.89
CA LEU A 70 0.49 8.73 18.72
C LEU A 70 1.23 9.79 19.55
N ALA A 71 1.38 11.01 19.03
CA ALA A 71 1.97 12.10 19.76
C ALA A 71 1.02 12.59 20.86
N VAL A 72 -0.28 12.66 20.56
CA VAL A 72 -1.35 12.94 21.54
C VAL A 72 -1.37 11.88 22.64
N ALA A 73 -1.27 10.59 22.28
CA ALA A 73 -1.24 9.50 23.25
C ALA A 73 -0.02 9.55 24.19
N THR A 74 1.17 9.76 23.64
CA THR A 74 2.39 9.89 24.46
C THR A 74 2.41 11.16 25.30
N GLY A 75 1.89 12.26 24.77
CA GLY A 75 1.78 13.54 25.47
C GLY A 75 0.71 13.55 26.57
N ALA A 76 -0.29 12.68 26.51
CA ALA A 76 -1.30 12.55 27.56
C ALA A 76 -0.80 11.73 28.77
N GLY A 77 0.02 10.71 28.52
CA GLY A 77 0.49 9.77 29.54
C GLY A 77 1.78 10.18 30.25
N SER A 78 2.40 9.22 30.95
CA SER A 78 3.69 9.37 31.65
C SER A 78 4.91 9.49 30.71
N LEU A 79 4.71 9.28 29.41
CA LEU A 79 5.76 9.24 28.38
C LEU A 79 5.92 10.56 27.61
N ARG A 80 5.50 11.71 28.18
CA ARG A 80 5.55 13.03 27.50
C ARG A 80 6.93 13.38 26.94
N GLY A 81 8.00 12.99 27.63
CA GLY A 81 9.38 13.21 27.19
C GLY A 81 9.73 12.49 25.88
N LEU A 82 8.99 11.45 25.50
CA LEU A 82 9.19 10.69 24.27
C LEU A 82 8.36 11.19 23.08
N THR A 83 7.42 12.13 23.29
CA THR A 83 6.62 12.72 22.20
C THR A 83 7.47 13.25 21.03
N PRO A 84 8.58 14.00 21.22
CA PRO A 84 9.42 14.42 20.09
C PRO A 84 10.06 13.22 19.38
N ALA A 85 10.50 12.20 20.11
CA ALA A 85 11.08 10.99 19.52
C ALA A 85 10.05 10.21 18.68
N VAL A 86 8.79 10.12 19.14
CA VAL A 86 7.70 9.48 18.37
C VAL A 86 7.38 10.27 17.09
N ARG A 87 7.36 11.60 17.16
CA ARG A 87 7.15 12.45 15.97
C ARG A 87 8.27 12.29 14.95
N VAL A 88 9.53 12.34 15.39
CA VAL A 88 10.70 12.15 14.53
C VAL A 88 10.72 10.74 13.95
N GLY A 89 10.47 9.72 14.76
CA GLY A 89 10.39 8.33 14.31
C GLY A 89 9.29 8.09 13.28
N GLY A 90 8.10 8.65 13.50
CA GLY A 90 7.00 8.59 12.54
C GLY A 90 7.31 9.29 11.22
N ALA A 91 7.97 10.46 11.27
CA ALA A 91 8.42 11.17 10.08
C ALA A 91 9.47 10.38 9.30
N LEU A 92 10.49 9.84 9.98
CA LEU A 92 11.53 9.02 9.36
C LEU A 92 10.98 7.72 8.75
N ALA A 93 10.07 7.05 9.44
CA ALA A 93 9.39 5.86 8.93
C ALA A 93 8.58 6.19 7.65
N SER A 94 7.81 7.28 7.68
CA SER A 94 7.00 7.74 6.53
C SER A 94 7.89 8.13 5.34
N LEU A 95 8.99 8.84 5.59
CA LEU A 95 9.99 9.20 4.58
C LEU A 95 10.65 7.95 3.98
N GLY A 96 11.01 6.97 4.80
CA GLY A 96 11.59 5.71 4.34
C GLY A 96 10.65 4.96 3.41
N VAL A 97 9.36 4.88 3.77
CA VAL A 97 8.32 4.27 2.92
C VAL A 97 8.15 5.05 1.63
N LEU A 98 8.06 6.39 1.69
CA LEU A 98 7.89 7.25 0.52
C LEU A 98 9.04 7.08 -0.48
N LEU A 99 10.29 7.14 -0.01
CA LEU A 99 11.48 6.96 -0.86
C LEU A 99 11.49 5.56 -1.49
N SER A 100 11.14 4.54 -0.72
CA SER A 100 11.10 3.17 -1.21
C SER A 100 9.99 2.93 -2.24
N LEU A 101 8.87 3.64 -2.13
CA LEU A 101 7.79 3.61 -3.12
C LEU A 101 8.16 4.37 -4.38
N LEU A 102 8.71 5.59 -4.27
CA LEU A 102 9.17 6.38 -5.41
C LEU A 102 10.21 5.62 -6.23
N ALA A 103 11.20 5.00 -5.57
CA ALA A 103 12.20 4.18 -6.23
C ALA A 103 11.58 2.93 -6.89
N GLY A 104 10.58 2.31 -6.26
CA GLY A 104 9.86 1.15 -6.83
C GLY A 104 9.10 1.52 -8.09
N VAL A 105 8.29 2.57 -8.02
CA VAL A 105 7.43 3.03 -9.13
C VAL A 105 8.26 3.65 -10.26
N GLY A 106 9.36 4.32 -9.95
CA GLY A 106 10.30 4.82 -10.97
C GLY A 106 10.84 3.70 -11.84
N ARG A 107 11.23 2.55 -11.25
CA ARG A 107 11.73 1.39 -12.01
C ARG A 107 10.66 0.75 -12.88
N THR A 108 9.43 0.60 -12.38
CA THR A 108 8.33 0.05 -13.18
C THR A 108 7.94 1.00 -14.31
N ALA A 109 7.87 2.31 -14.07
CA ALA A 109 7.62 3.31 -15.09
C ALA A 109 8.71 3.31 -16.19
N LEU A 110 9.98 3.14 -15.81
CA LEU A 110 11.08 3.00 -16.76
C LEU A 110 10.94 1.75 -17.63
N ALA A 111 10.60 0.60 -17.04
CA ALA A 111 10.36 -0.64 -17.79
C ALA A 111 9.18 -0.48 -18.77
N MET A 112 8.05 0.08 -18.32
CA MET A 112 6.89 0.36 -19.17
C MET A 112 7.21 1.35 -20.30
N ALA A 113 8.02 2.38 -20.04
CA ALA A 113 8.44 3.33 -21.07
C ALA A 113 9.39 2.69 -22.11
N ARG A 114 10.22 1.71 -21.71
CA ARG A 114 11.04 0.92 -22.64
C ARG A 114 10.20 0.00 -23.53
N GLU A 115 9.14 -0.58 -22.97
CA GLU A 115 8.18 -1.42 -23.70
C GLU A 115 7.15 -0.62 -24.51
N ARG A 116 7.28 0.72 -24.56
CA ARG A 116 6.35 1.66 -25.24
C ARG A 116 4.91 1.66 -24.70
N ASP A 117 4.69 1.10 -23.51
CA ASP A 117 3.43 1.24 -22.78
C ASP A 117 3.28 2.64 -22.13
N LEU A 118 4.38 3.38 -21.98
CA LEU A 118 4.41 4.80 -21.59
C LEU A 118 5.20 5.63 -22.63
N PRO A 119 4.95 6.94 -22.75
CA PRO A 119 5.61 7.77 -23.75
C PRO A 119 7.13 7.82 -23.51
N GLY A 120 7.90 7.59 -24.58
CA GLY A 120 9.34 7.27 -24.50
C GLY A 120 10.24 8.33 -23.87
N TRP A 121 9.77 9.57 -23.72
CA TRP A 121 10.50 10.63 -23.00
C TRP A 121 10.63 10.36 -21.50
N LEU A 122 9.81 9.45 -20.94
CA LEU A 122 9.91 8.95 -19.57
C LEU A 122 11.01 7.90 -19.39
N ALA A 123 11.51 7.30 -20.49
CA ALA A 123 12.58 6.30 -20.43
C ALA A 123 13.99 6.91 -20.24
N VAL A 124 14.11 8.25 -20.12
CA VAL A 124 15.39 8.93 -20.02
C VAL A 124 15.99 8.75 -18.62
N VAL A 125 17.11 8.02 -18.58
CA VAL A 125 17.89 7.77 -17.37
C VAL A 125 18.93 8.86 -17.17
N HIS A 126 19.10 9.32 -15.92
CA HIS A 126 20.10 10.31 -15.57
C HIS A 126 21.52 9.73 -15.72
N PRO A 127 22.44 10.38 -16.46
CA PRO A 127 23.73 9.80 -16.82
C PRO A 127 24.64 9.52 -15.62
N ARG A 128 24.52 10.29 -14.53
CA ARG A 128 25.35 10.14 -13.31
C ARG A 128 24.76 9.24 -12.22
N TYR A 129 23.43 9.19 -12.11
CA TYR A 129 22.72 8.57 -10.99
C TYR A 129 21.97 7.30 -11.40
N ALA A 130 21.92 7.00 -12.70
CA ALA A 130 21.23 5.85 -13.27
C ALA A 130 19.73 5.74 -12.89
N VAL A 131 19.10 6.85 -12.52
CA VAL A 131 17.67 6.92 -12.15
C VAL A 131 16.82 7.56 -13.26
N PRO A 132 15.56 7.13 -13.45
CA PRO A 132 14.63 7.72 -14.41
C PRO A 132 14.06 9.05 -13.89
N HIS A 133 14.91 10.08 -13.82
CA HIS A 133 14.61 11.37 -13.18
C HIS A 133 13.32 12.03 -13.70
N ARG A 134 12.98 11.91 -14.98
CA ARG A 134 11.74 12.48 -15.53
C ARG A 134 10.50 11.75 -15.04
N ALA A 135 10.56 10.41 -14.95
CA ALA A 135 9.48 9.63 -14.39
C ALA A 135 9.30 9.96 -12.90
N GLU A 136 10.40 10.04 -12.15
CA GLU A 136 10.37 10.41 -10.73
C GLU A 136 9.81 11.81 -10.48
N LEU A 137 10.20 12.81 -11.28
CA LEU A 137 9.67 14.17 -11.18
C LEU A 137 8.18 14.24 -11.51
N LEU A 138 7.74 13.54 -12.55
CA LEU A 138 6.32 13.47 -12.90
C LEU A 138 5.51 12.80 -11.79
N LEU A 139 5.99 11.65 -11.28
CA LEU A 139 5.38 10.94 -10.15
C LEU A 139 5.33 11.79 -8.90
N GLY A 140 6.43 12.45 -8.55
CA GLY A 140 6.49 13.39 -7.42
C GLY A 140 5.50 14.54 -7.58
N GLY A 141 5.40 15.12 -8.78
CA GLY A 141 4.42 16.17 -9.09
C GLY A 141 2.98 15.70 -8.93
N ILE A 142 2.65 14.49 -9.41
CA ILE A 142 1.33 13.87 -9.24
C ILE A 142 1.04 13.67 -7.74
N VAL A 143 2.00 13.13 -6.97
CA VAL A 143 1.83 12.94 -5.53
C VAL A 143 1.60 14.27 -4.81
N VAL A 144 2.37 15.31 -5.13
CA VAL A 144 2.19 16.65 -4.55
C VAL A 144 0.81 17.21 -4.88
N ALA A 145 0.37 17.11 -6.14
CA ALA A 145 -0.96 17.56 -6.54
C ALA A 145 -2.07 16.81 -5.77
N VAL A 146 -1.93 15.49 -5.60
CA VAL A 146 -2.87 14.68 -4.83
C VAL A 146 -2.88 15.12 -3.36
N VAL A 147 -1.72 15.36 -2.74
CA VAL A 147 -1.61 15.80 -1.34
C VAL A 147 -2.26 17.17 -1.12
N ILE A 148 -2.19 18.08 -2.10
CA ILE A 148 -2.82 19.41 -2.00
C ILE A 148 -4.34 19.32 -2.03
N VAL A 149 -4.90 18.38 -2.79
CA VAL A 149 -6.35 18.31 -3.06
C VAL A 149 -7.06 17.24 -2.22
N SER A 150 -6.33 16.24 -1.72
CA SER A 150 -6.92 15.07 -1.05
C SER A 150 -6.64 15.05 0.44
N ASP A 151 -7.67 14.75 1.23
CA ASP A 151 -7.51 14.40 2.64
C ASP A 151 -6.84 13.01 2.79
N VAL A 152 -6.05 12.82 3.85
CA VAL A 152 -5.33 11.59 4.15
C VAL A 152 -6.29 10.40 4.23
N ARG A 153 -7.49 10.60 4.79
CA ARG A 153 -8.52 9.56 4.87
C ARG A 153 -9.02 9.13 3.49
N GLY A 154 -9.16 10.08 2.57
CA GLY A 154 -9.53 9.82 1.18
C GLY A 154 -8.46 9.02 0.44
N ALA A 155 -7.19 9.40 0.62
CA ALA A 155 -6.04 8.70 0.05
C ALA A 155 -5.92 7.26 0.57
N ILE A 156 -6.12 7.04 1.88
CA ILE A 156 -6.16 5.70 2.48
C ILE A 156 -7.29 4.87 1.86
N GLY A 157 -8.50 5.43 1.76
CA GLY A 157 -9.64 4.73 1.14
C GLY A 157 -9.39 4.36 -0.32
N PHE A 158 -8.81 5.26 -1.10
CA PHE A 158 -8.41 5.00 -2.49
C PHE A 158 -7.37 3.88 -2.58
N SER A 159 -6.30 3.97 -1.78
CA SER A 159 -5.24 2.96 -1.77
C SER A 159 -5.76 1.60 -1.31
N SER A 160 -6.55 1.56 -0.24
CA SER A 160 -7.21 0.33 0.25
C SER A 160 -8.04 -0.32 -0.85
N PHE A 161 -8.84 0.45 -1.59
CA PHE A 161 -9.65 -0.10 -2.67
C PHE A 161 -8.77 -0.73 -3.76
N ALA A 162 -7.75 0.00 -4.24
CA ALA A 162 -6.84 -0.50 -5.26
C ALA A 162 -6.14 -1.80 -4.84
N ILE A 163 -5.67 -1.86 -3.58
CA ILE A 163 -5.00 -3.03 -3.02
C ILE A 163 -5.97 -4.21 -2.87
N LEU A 164 -7.20 -3.98 -2.39
CA LEU A 164 -8.19 -5.03 -2.22
C LEU A 164 -8.61 -5.60 -3.58
N ILE A 165 -8.81 -4.77 -4.60
CA ILE A 165 -9.09 -5.24 -5.97
C ILE A 165 -7.91 -6.04 -6.52
N TYR A 166 -6.67 -5.57 -6.33
CA TYR A 166 -5.48 -6.32 -6.71
C TYR A 166 -5.46 -7.72 -6.07
N TYR A 167 -5.78 -7.83 -4.77
CA TYR A 167 -5.84 -9.12 -4.10
C TYR A 167 -7.05 -9.96 -4.51
N THR A 168 -8.20 -9.38 -4.84
CA THR A 168 -9.32 -10.11 -5.43
C THR A 168 -8.90 -10.76 -6.75
N ILE A 169 -8.20 -10.02 -7.61
CA ILE A 169 -7.66 -10.54 -8.87
C ILE A 169 -6.62 -11.63 -8.60
N ALA A 170 -5.68 -11.41 -7.68
CA ALA A 170 -4.65 -12.41 -7.33
C ALA A 170 -5.27 -13.71 -6.80
N ASN A 171 -6.33 -13.63 -5.98
CA ASN A 171 -7.07 -14.78 -5.49
C ASN A 171 -7.82 -15.51 -6.61
N ALA A 172 -8.41 -14.76 -7.55
CA ALA A 172 -9.07 -15.34 -8.74
C ALA A 172 -8.05 -16.07 -9.64
N SER A 173 -6.88 -15.47 -9.90
CA SER A 173 -5.80 -16.14 -10.63
C SER A 173 -5.28 -17.37 -9.90
N ALA A 174 -5.14 -17.30 -8.57
CA ALA A 174 -4.73 -18.45 -7.76
C ALA A 174 -5.76 -19.60 -7.81
N PHE A 175 -7.04 -19.28 -8.00
CA PHE A 175 -8.09 -20.29 -8.18
C PHE A 175 -7.94 -21.05 -9.51
N THR A 176 -7.43 -20.40 -10.55
CA THR A 176 -7.19 -21.02 -11.86
C THR A 176 -5.92 -21.89 -11.96
N LEU A 177 -5.09 -21.93 -10.90
CA LEU A 177 -3.86 -22.74 -10.88
C LEU A 177 -4.14 -24.22 -10.57
N ASP A 178 -3.62 -25.09 -11.43
CA ASP A 178 -3.66 -26.55 -11.27
C ASP A 178 -2.26 -27.17 -11.08
N GLY A 179 -2.18 -28.30 -10.38
CA GLY A 179 -0.94 -29.10 -10.24
C GLY A 179 -0.02 -28.74 -9.05
N PRO A 180 1.29 -29.14 -9.09
CA PRO A 180 2.26 -29.01 -7.99
C PRO A 180 2.60 -27.57 -7.59
N GLN A 181 2.25 -26.60 -8.44
CA GLN A 181 2.42 -25.16 -8.18
C GLN A 181 1.36 -24.63 -7.19
N ARG A 182 0.31 -25.42 -6.91
CA ARG A 182 -0.77 -25.06 -5.99
C ARG A 182 -0.38 -25.30 -4.53
N ARG A 183 0.20 -24.27 -3.89
CA ARG A 183 0.62 -24.32 -2.48
C ARG A 183 -0.54 -24.23 -1.47
N TRP A 184 -1.70 -23.69 -1.85
CA TRP A 184 -2.83 -23.43 -0.94
C TRP A 184 -4.13 -24.09 -1.42
N LEU A 185 -5.07 -24.34 -0.49
CA LEU A 185 -6.36 -24.99 -0.75
C LEU A 185 -7.29 -24.07 -1.56
N ARG A 186 -7.95 -24.59 -2.62
CA ARG A 186 -8.94 -23.86 -3.46
C ARG A 186 -10.00 -23.07 -2.66
N PRO A 187 -10.62 -23.60 -1.58
CA PRO A 187 -11.58 -22.84 -0.79
C PRO A 187 -10.95 -21.62 -0.11
N LEU A 188 -9.66 -21.66 0.24
CA LEU A 188 -8.99 -20.54 0.90
C LEU A 188 -8.84 -19.33 -0.05
N SER A 189 -8.45 -19.57 -1.31
CA SER A 189 -8.37 -18.52 -2.33
C SER A 189 -9.75 -17.92 -2.63
N LEU A 190 -10.80 -18.75 -2.68
CA LEU A 190 -12.16 -18.27 -2.91
C LEU A 190 -12.67 -17.41 -1.75
N LEU A 191 -12.49 -17.87 -0.52
CA LEU A 191 -12.85 -17.10 0.68
C LEU A 191 -12.07 -15.78 0.77
N GLY A 192 -10.77 -15.80 0.47
CA GLY A 192 -9.93 -14.61 0.43
C GLY A 192 -10.40 -13.61 -0.63
N GLY A 193 -10.71 -14.08 -1.85
CA GLY A 193 -11.22 -13.24 -2.93
C GLY A 193 -12.56 -12.59 -2.61
N ILE A 194 -13.51 -13.38 -2.06
CA ILE A 194 -14.83 -12.86 -1.62
C ILE A 194 -14.64 -11.86 -0.48
N GLY A 195 -13.79 -12.15 0.50
CA GLY A 195 -13.51 -11.24 1.62
C GLY A 195 -12.92 -9.91 1.14
N CYS A 196 -11.95 -9.95 0.23
CA CYS A 196 -11.37 -8.74 -0.35
C CYS A 196 -12.41 -7.92 -1.11
N LEU A 197 -13.28 -8.58 -1.89
CA LEU A 197 -14.34 -7.92 -2.65
C LEU A 197 -15.37 -7.27 -1.73
N VAL A 198 -15.84 -8.00 -0.70
CA VAL A 198 -16.78 -7.48 0.30
C VAL A 198 -16.20 -6.25 1.01
N LEU A 199 -14.94 -6.31 1.44
CA LEU A 199 -14.27 -5.17 2.06
C LEU A 199 -14.15 -3.98 1.09
N ALA A 200 -13.80 -4.24 -0.17
CA ALA A 200 -13.68 -3.20 -1.19
C ALA A 200 -15.01 -2.45 -1.41
N LEU A 201 -16.13 -3.18 -1.43
CA LEU A 201 -17.47 -2.61 -1.59
C LEU A 201 -17.95 -1.80 -0.37
N THR A 202 -17.30 -1.96 0.78
CA THR A 202 -17.65 -1.23 2.00
C THR A 202 -16.89 0.09 2.17
N LEU A 203 -15.95 0.37 1.27
CA LEU A 203 -15.20 1.63 1.27
C LEU A 203 -16.08 2.81 0.81
N PRO A 204 -15.70 4.05 1.16
CA PRO A 204 -16.43 5.24 0.74
C PRO A 204 -16.64 5.27 -0.78
N VAL A 205 -17.86 5.57 -1.21
CA VAL A 205 -18.22 5.63 -2.65
C VAL A 205 -17.28 6.56 -3.42
N VAL A 206 -16.84 7.66 -2.79
CA VAL A 206 -15.85 8.58 -3.36
C VAL A 206 -14.55 7.86 -3.71
N SER A 207 -14.01 7.01 -2.82
CA SER A 207 -12.79 6.24 -3.09
C SER A 207 -12.96 5.27 -4.26
N ILE A 208 -14.11 4.59 -4.31
CA ILE A 208 -14.46 3.65 -5.38
C ILE A 208 -14.54 4.39 -6.73
N LEU A 209 -15.33 5.45 -6.82
CA LEU A 209 -15.53 6.22 -8.05
C LEU A 209 -14.22 6.85 -8.54
N THR A 210 -13.42 7.40 -7.64
CA THR A 210 -12.13 7.99 -8.00
C THR A 210 -11.18 6.94 -8.58
N CYS A 211 -11.16 5.73 -7.99
CA CYS A 211 -10.32 4.64 -8.49
C CYS A 211 -10.80 4.10 -9.83
N LEU A 212 -12.11 3.95 -10.02
CA LEU A 212 -12.69 3.54 -11.30
C LEU A 212 -12.43 4.59 -12.39
N ALA A 213 -12.55 5.88 -12.07
CA ALA A 213 -12.26 6.96 -13.01
C ALA A 213 -10.78 6.93 -13.45
N ILE A 214 -9.84 6.79 -12.52
CA ILE A 214 -8.41 6.71 -12.84
C ILE A 214 -8.09 5.46 -13.68
N LEU A 215 -8.70 4.31 -13.37
CA LEU A 215 -8.55 3.09 -14.16
C LEU A 215 -9.10 3.28 -15.59
N ALA A 216 -10.26 3.90 -15.74
CA ALA A 216 -10.86 4.18 -17.05
C ALA A 216 -9.98 5.13 -17.87
N VAL A 217 -9.43 6.18 -17.24
CA VAL A 217 -8.46 7.08 -17.88
C VAL A 217 -7.20 6.32 -18.29
N GLY A 218 -6.66 5.45 -17.43
CA GLY A 218 -5.50 4.63 -17.75
C GLY A 218 -5.73 3.68 -18.93
N ILE A 219 -6.90 3.03 -18.98
CA ILE A 219 -7.28 2.13 -20.08
C ILE A 219 -7.45 2.91 -21.38
N THR A 220 -8.14 4.06 -21.36
CA THR A 220 -8.36 4.89 -22.56
C THR A 220 -7.05 5.45 -23.11
N ILE A 221 -6.13 5.90 -22.26
CA ILE A 221 -4.78 6.31 -22.70
C ILE A 221 -4.06 5.13 -23.35
N ARG A 222 -4.14 3.93 -22.76
CA ARG A 222 -3.49 2.74 -23.30
C ARG A 222 -4.04 2.32 -24.66
N THR A 223 -5.36 2.37 -24.85
CA THR A 223 -5.99 2.00 -26.12
C THR A 223 -5.67 3.00 -27.22
N VAL A 224 -5.62 4.31 -26.89
CA VAL A 224 -5.23 5.37 -27.84
C VAL A 224 -3.76 5.26 -28.24
N HIS A 225 -2.86 4.89 -27.31
CA HIS A 225 -1.43 4.75 -27.63
C HIS A 225 -1.05 3.46 -28.36
N ARG A 226 -1.90 2.42 -28.31
CA ARG A 226 -1.71 1.15 -29.03
C ARG A 226 -2.40 1.08 -30.41
N SER A 227 -3.19 2.10 -30.76
CA SER A 227 -3.84 2.23 -32.08
C SER A 227 -2.98 3.04 -33.03
#